data_AF-A0A7X8M766-F1
#
_entry.id   AF-A0A7X8M766-F1
#
_cell.length_a   1.000
_cell.length_b   1.000
_cell.length_c   1.000
_cell.angle_alpha   90.00
_cell.angle_beta   90.00
_cell.angle_gamma   90.00
#
_symmetry.space_group_name_H-M   'P 1'
#
loop_
_entity.id
_entity.type
_entity.pdbx_description
1 polymer ?
#
loop_
_entity_poly.entity_id
_entity_poly.type
_entity_poly.pdbx_seq_one_letter_code
_entity_poly.pdbx_strand_id
1 'polypeptide(L)'
;MMAWAPYEVKQGLKWVYGCLPVPMRYGRSFLQKCRLAEEREKWTAAALAAYQNEQLCCLISHAYNHVPYYRALFDRLGIDPDAIRSVEDLQRIPPLTKDDLRNHFSDLTAVNVKKKDRILLSTSGTSGRPLRFYSERRHEAYLDGDAYRWRHLRWG
;
A
#
# COMPACT_ATOMS: atom_id res chain seq x y z
N MET A 1 -16.29 22.11 3.34
CA MET A 1 -17.18 23.28 3.20
C MET A 1 -17.66 23.42 1.75
N MET A 2 -18.32 22.40 1.16
CA MET A 2 -18.74 22.42 -0.26
C MET A 2 -19.91 21.46 -0.60
N ALA A 3 -20.76 21.11 0.38
CA ALA A 3 -21.85 20.16 0.14
C ALA A 3 -23.06 20.78 -0.60
N TRP A 4 -23.21 22.11 -0.56
CA TRP A 4 -24.36 22.85 -1.10
C TRP A 4 -23.93 23.75 -2.27
N ALA A 5 -23.70 23.17 -3.45
CA ALA A 5 -23.48 23.92 -4.68
C ALA A 5 -24.44 23.40 -5.77
N PRO A 6 -25.03 24.27 -6.61
CA PRO A 6 -25.90 23.85 -7.72
C PRO A 6 -25.19 22.87 -8.65
N TYR A 7 -25.95 21.95 -9.26
CA TYR A 7 -25.39 20.90 -10.15
C TYR A 7 -24.56 21.49 -11.30
N GLU A 8 -25.04 22.56 -11.92
CA GLU A 8 -24.34 23.37 -12.94
C GLU A 8 -22.93 23.78 -12.50
N VAL A 9 -22.82 24.31 -11.27
CA VAL A 9 -21.56 24.77 -10.69
C VAL A 9 -20.62 23.58 -10.43
N LYS A 10 -21.17 22.46 -9.94
CA LYS A 10 -20.40 21.21 -9.76
C LYS A 10 -19.87 20.67 -11.08
N GLN A 11 -20.67 20.70 -12.14
CA GLN A 11 -20.27 20.27 -13.49
C GLN A 11 -19.21 21.20 -14.09
N GLY A 12 -19.37 22.52 -13.94
CA GLY A 12 -18.36 23.50 -14.35
C GLY A 12 -17.03 23.29 -13.62
N LEU A 13 -17.05 23.11 -12.30
CA LEU A 13 -15.85 22.78 -11.51
C LEU A 13 -15.21 21.47 -11.95
N LYS A 14 -16.02 20.43 -12.22
CA LYS A 14 -15.52 19.13 -12.70
C LYS A 14 -14.86 19.24 -14.07
N TRP A 15 -15.43 20.05 -14.97
CA TRP A 15 -14.86 20.32 -16.28
C TRP A 15 -13.52 21.08 -16.15
N VAL A 16 -13.49 22.17 -15.37
CA VAL A 16 -12.26 22.94 -15.11
C VAL A 16 -11.19 22.03 -14.50
N TYR A 17 -11.55 21.19 -13.52
CA TYR A 17 -10.66 20.19 -12.97
C TYR A 17 -10.16 19.23 -14.05
N GLY A 18 -11.04 18.72 -14.93
CA GLY A 18 -10.67 17.83 -16.03
C GLY A 18 -9.66 18.44 -17.02
N CYS A 19 -9.70 19.76 -17.23
CA CYS A 19 -8.76 20.49 -18.06
C CYS A 19 -7.38 20.68 -17.42
N LEU A 20 -7.25 20.50 -16.10
CA LEU A 20 -5.95 20.63 -15.44
C LEU A 20 -4.99 19.52 -15.89
N PRO A 21 -3.71 19.84 -16.15
CA PRO A 21 -2.69 18.85 -16.47
C PRO A 21 -2.62 17.74 -15.41
N VAL A 22 -2.43 16.48 -15.83
CA VAL A 22 -2.29 15.31 -14.93
C VAL A 22 -1.27 15.53 -13.81
N PRO A 23 -0.08 16.14 -14.04
CA PRO A 23 0.87 16.44 -12.95
C PRO A 23 0.30 17.38 -11.88
N MET A 24 -0.58 18.32 -12.24
CA MET A 24 -1.19 19.26 -11.31
C MET A 24 -2.35 18.63 -10.54
N ARG A 25 -3.04 17.64 -11.13
CA ARG A 25 -4.15 16.93 -10.49
C ARG A 25 -3.70 15.86 -9.52
N TYR A 26 -2.71 15.07 -9.90
CA TYR A 26 -2.31 13.86 -9.17
C TYR A 26 -0.90 13.93 -8.58
N GLY A 27 -0.12 14.97 -8.92
CA GLY A 27 1.22 15.18 -8.40
C GLY A 27 2.29 14.30 -9.04
N ARG A 28 3.53 14.45 -8.56
CA ARG A 28 4.72 13.76 -9.09
C ARG A 28 4.76 12.26 -8.74
N SER A 29 4.27 11.90 -7.56
CA SER A 29 4.24 10.50 -7.09
C SER A 29 3.37 9.62 -7.99
N PHE A 30 2.21 10.13 -8.44
CA PHE A 30 1.36 9.46 -9.41
C PHE A 30 2.10 9.16 -10.72
N LEU A 31 2.77 10.17 -11.29
CA LEU A 31 3.51 10.00 -12.55
C LEU A 31 4.64 8.98 -12.44
N GLN A 32 5.36 8.98 -11.31
CA GLN A 32 6.41 8.00 -11.04
C GLN A 32 5.83 6.57 -11.02
N LYS A 33 4.67 6.38 -10.39
CA LYS A 33 3.98 5.09 -10.33
C LYS A 33 3.47 4.64 -11.70
N CYS A 34 2.90 5.55 -12.50
CA CYS A 34 2.49 5.25 -13.86
C CYS A 34 3.68 4.83 -14.73
N ARG A 35 4.79 5.59 -14.68
CA ARG A 35 6.00 5.25 -15.42
C ARG A 35 6.54 3.88 -15.02
N LEU A 36 6.65 3.61 -13.72
CA LEU A 36 7.11 2.33 -13.21
C LEU A 36 6.19 1.18 -13.64
N ALA A 37 4.88 1.40 -13.70
CA ALA A 37 3.93 0.42 -14.21
C ALA A 37 4.14 0.13 -15.70
N GLU A 38 4.35 1.16 -16.53
CA GLU A 38 4.64 1.02 -17.97
C GLU A 38 6.00 0.33 -18.22
N GLU A 39 7.02 0.63 -17.42
CA GLU A 39 8.32 -0.02 -17.49
C GLU A 39 8.22 -1.53 -17.19
N ARG A 40 7.42 -1.89 -16.18
CA ARG A 40 7.21 -3.28 -15.75
C ARG A 40 6.50 -4.15 -16.78
N GLU A 41 5.71 -3.58 -17.69
CA GLU A 41 5.05 -4.34 -18.75
C GLU A 41 6.04 -5.02 -19.71
N LYS A 42 7.27 -4.49 -19.79
CA LYS A 42 8.33 -5.01 -20.67
C LYS A 42 9.31 -5.94 -19.96
N TRP A 43 9.10 -6.19 -18.66
CA TRP A 43 10.01 -7.00 -17.88
C TRP A 43 9.87 -8.49 -18.25
N THR A 44 11.00 -9.17 -18.35
CA THR A 44 11.01 -10.62 -18.40
C THR A 44 10.60 -11.19 -17.05
N ALA A 45 10.15 -12.46 -17.02
CA ALA A 45 9.81 -13.13 -15.77
C ALA A 45 10.98 -13.10 -14.76
N ALA A 46 12.22 -13.25 -15.23
CA ALA A 46 13.41 -13.18 -14.39
C ALA A 46 13.63 -11.78 -13.80
N ALA A 47 13.47 -10.72 -14.61
CA ALA A 47 13.59 -9.35 -14.12
C ALA A 47 12.50 -9.00 -13.10
N LEU A 48 11.27 -9.46 -13.33
CA LEU A 48 10.17 -9.28 -12.38
C LEU A 48 10.42 -10.01 -11.06
N ALA A 49 10.89 -11.27 -11.12
CA ALA A 49 11.22 -12.04 -9.92
C ALA A 49 12.36 -11.40 -9.11
N ALA A 50 13.42 -10.93 -9.78
CA ALA A 50 14.52 -10.22 -9.14
C ALA A 50 14.04 -8.96 -8.41
N TYR A 51 13.19 -8.17 -9.07
CA TYR A 51 12.59 -6.98 -8.45
C TYR A 51 11.69 -7.32 -7.25
N GLN A 52 10.84 -8.36 -7.37
CA GLN A 52 10.00 -8.81 -6.26
C GLN A 52 10.82 -9.24 -5.05
N ASN A 53 11.91 -9.97 -5.27
CA ASN A 53 12.84 -10.39 -4.22
C ASN A 53 13.53 -9.19 -3.56
N GLU A 54 13.96 -8.18 -4.33
CA GLU A 54 14.52 -6.95 -3.78
C GLU A 54 13.50 -6.21 -2.89
N GLN A 55 12.26 -6.03 -3.38
CA GLN A 55 11.21 -5.40 -2.59
C GLN A 55 10.84 -6.22 -1.34
N LEU A 56 10.92 -7.55 -1.43
CA LEU A 56 10.70 -8.45 -0.31
C LEU A 56 11.74 -8.23 0.79
N CYS A 57 13.03 -8.18 0.45
CA CYS A 57 14.09 -7.89 1.40
C CYS A 57 13.85 -6.56 2.14
N CYS A 58 13.48 -5.50 1.39
CA CYS A 58 13.13 -4.22 1.98
C CYS A 58 11.94 -4.30 2.94
N LEU A 59 10.90 -5.06 2.58
CA LEU A 59 9.70 -5.25 3.39
C LEU A 59 10.01 -6.04 4.68
N ILE A 60 10.78 -7.12 4.59
CA ILE A 60 11.18 -7.93 5.74
C ILE A 60 12.05 -7.12 6.71
N SER A 61 13.03 -6.39 6.18
CA SER A 61 13.85 -5.49 6.97
C SER A 61 13.01 -4.41 7.67
N HIS A 62 12.07 -3.79 6.96
CA HIS A 62 11.14 -2.83 7.57
C HIS A 62 10.28 -3.46 8.66
N ALA A 63 9.71 -4.63 8.41
CA ALA A 63 8.86 -5.35 9.37
C ALA A 63 9.62 -5.66 10.66
N TYR A 64 10.82 -6.24 10.55
CA TYR A 64 11.66 -6.55 11.72
C TYR A 64 12.09 -5.29 12.49
N ASN A 65 12.50 -4.25 11.76
CA ASN A 65 13.04 -3.03 12.37
C ASN A 65 11.97 -2.10 12.95
N HIS A 66 10.73 -2.17 12.47
CA HIS A 66 9.73 -1.15 12.82
C HIS A 66 8.39 -1.70 13.30
N VAL A 67 8.12 -3.00 13.19
CA VAL A 67 6.85 -3.60 13.64
C VAL A 67 7.11 -4.52 14.83
N PRO A 68 6.72 -4.12 16.06
CA PRO A 68 6.97 -4.89 17.29
C PRO A 68 6.55 -6.36 17.20
N TYR A 69 5.40 -6.65 16.58
CA TYR A 69 4.92 -8.02 16.38
C TYR A 69 5.92 -8.87 15.58
N TYR A 70 6.41 -8.35 14.44
CA TYR A 70 7.32 -9.11 13.58
C TYR A 70 8.70 -9.26 14.18
N ARG A 71 9.20 -8.24 14.90
CA ARG A 71 10.44 -8.36 15.66
C ARG A 71 10.36 -9.52 16.65
N ALA A 72 9.33 -9.51 17.51
CA ALA A 72 9.13 -10.56 18.50
C ALA A 72 8.93 -11.95 17.86
N LEU A 73 8.21 -12.02 16.74
CA LEU A 73 8.01 -13.27 16.01
C LEU A 73 9.32 -13.83 15.47
N PHE A 74 10.15 -12.99 14.86
CA PHE A 74 11.43 -13.40 14.26
C PHE A 74 12.43 -13.82 15.34
N ASP A 75 12.55 -13.02 16.41
CA ASP A 75 13.41 -13.33 17.55
C ASP A 75 13.01 -14.66 18.21
N ARG A 76 11.70 -14.90 18.39
CA ARG A 76 11.18 -16.15 18.95
C ARG A 76 11.47 -17.37 18.08
N LEU A 77 11.43 -17.21 16.76
CA LEU A 77 11.66 -18.28 15.80
C LEU A 77 13.14 -18.42 15.41
N GLY A 78 14.02 -17.54 15.89
CA GLY A 78 15.43 -17.49 15.48
C GLY A 78 15.61 -17.20 14.00
N ILE A 79 14.70 -16.43 13.39
CA ILE A 79 14.76 -16.08 11.97
C ILE A 79 15.58 -14.79 11.82
N ASP A 80 16.69 -14.90 11.10
CA ASP A 80 17.45 -13.73 10.64
C ASP A 80 16.70 -13.07 9.46
N PRO A 81 16.31 -11.78 9.56
CA PRO A 81 15.66 -11.08 8.45
C PRO A 81 16.52 -11.03 7.17
N ASP A 82 17.85 -11.02 7.27
CA ASP A 82 18.75 -10.96 6.11
C ASP A 82 18.87 -12.32 5.37
N ALA A 83 18.34 -13.37 5.98
CA ALA A 83 18.25 -14.71 5.39
C ALA A 83 17.01 -14.90 4.51
N ILE A 84 16.05 -13.95 4.50
CA ILE A 84 14.87 -13.98 3.63
C ILE A 84 15.20 -13.18 2.37
N ARG A 85 15.56 -13.87 1.28
CA ARG A 85 16.05 -13.26 0.04
C ARG A 85 15.18 -13.55 -1.17
N SER A 86 14.26 -14.50 -1.07
CA SER A 86 13.31 -14.79 -2.14
C SER A 86 11.93 -15.17 -1.61
N VAL A 87 10.95 -15.23 -2.52
CA VAL A 87 9.57 -15.62 -2.19
C VAL A 87 9.51 -17.02 -1.56
N GLU A 88 10.41 -17.92 -1.94
CA GLU A 88 10.49 -19.27 -1.39
C GLU A 88 10.81 -19.28 0.11
N ASP A 89 11.61 -18.32 0.58
CA ASP A 89 11.99 -18.20 1.99
C ASP A 89 10.81 -17.82 2.90
N LEU A 90 9.71 -17.31 2.34
CA LEU A 90 8.51 -16.95 3.10
C LEU A 90 7.87 -18.15 3.80
N GLN A 91 8.14 -19.38 3.36
CA GLN A 91 7.66 -20.60 4.03
C GLN A 91 8.17 -20.73 5.46
N ARG A 92 9.25 -20.02 5.82
CA ARG A 92 9.83 -19.99 7.16
C ARG A 92 9.01 -19.11 8.12
N ILE A 93 8.16 -18.23 7.59
CA ILE A 93 7.36 -17.28 8.37
C ILE A 93 5.93 -17.80 8.46
N PRO A 94 5.36 -17.97 9.68
CA PRO A 94 3.98 -18.41 9.81
C PRO A 94 3.01 -17.35 9.24
N PRO A 95 1.91 -17.77 8.59
CA PRO A 95 0.94 -16.86 8.03
C PRO A 95 0.24 -16.06 9.14
N LEU A 96 0.00 -14.77 8.87
CA LEU A 96 -0.72 -13.89 9.77
C LEU A 96 -2.24 -14.13 9.66
N THR A 97 -2.90 -14.44 10.77
CA THR A 97 -4.34 -14.70 10.78
C THR A 97 -5.16 -13.44 11.10
N LYS A 98 -6.47 -13.49 10.82
CA LYS A 98 -7.40 -12.42 11.20
C LYS A 98 -7.46 -12.21 12.71
N ASP A 99 -7.25 -13.27 13.49
CA ASP A 99 -7.29 -13.18 14.94
C ASP A 99 -5.99 -12.60 15.50
N ASP A 100 -4.83 -12.89 14.89
CA ASP A 100 -3.57 -12.21 15.21
C ASP A 100 -3.70 -10.70 14.99
N LEU A 101 -4.28 -10.28 13.86
CA LEU A 101 -4.53 -8.86 13.56
C LEU A 101 -5.42 -8.18 14.59
N ARG A 102 -6.40 -8.90 15.14
CA ARG A 102 -7.31 -8.37 16.17
C ARG A 102 -6.65 -8.29 17.54
N ASN A 103 -5.89 -9.32 17.91
CA ASN A 103 -5.27 -9.46 19.22
C ASN A 103 -4.00 -8.61 19.36
N HIS A 104 -3.29 -8.36 18.26
CA HIS A 104 -2.00 -7.66 18.22
C HIS A 104 -2.06 -6.35 17.43
N PHE A 105 -3.23 -5.71 17.34
CA PHE A 105 -3.44 -4.52 16.51
C PHE A 105 -2.42 -3.38 16.78
N SER A 106 -2.11 -3.11 18.05
CA SER A 106 -1.09 -2.12 18.42
C SER A 106 0.30 -2.51 17.95
N ASP A 107 0.65 -3.78 18.11
CA ASP A 107 2.01 -4.29 17.91
C ASP A 107 2.32 -4.55 16.43
N LEU A 108 1.27 -4.70 15.62
CA LEU A 108 1.31 -4.74 14.17
C LEU A 108 1.41 -3.35 13.52
N THR A 109 1.40 -2.28 14.32
CA THR A 109 1.55 -0.92 13.80
C THR A 109 3.01 -0.49 13.78
N ALA A 110 3.51 -0.11 12.61
CA ALA A 110 4.88 0.35 12.46
C ALA A 110 5.17 1.62 13.29
N VAL A 111 6.24 1.58 14.09
CA VAL A 111 6.59 2.66 15.04
C VAL A 111 7.22 3.87 14.35
N ASN A 112 7.78 3.70 13.15
CA ASN A 112 8.42 4.77 12.39
C ASN A 112 7.43 5.71 11.68
N VAL A 113 6.14 5.37 11.63
CA VAL A 113 5.09 6.20 11.02
C VAL A 113 4.46 7.10 12.08
N LYS A 114 4.40 8.42 11.87
CA LYS A 114 3.79 9.35 12.85
C LYS A 114 2.27 9.16 12.90
N LYS A 115 1.66 9.32 14.08
CA LYS A 115 0.20 9.15 14.28
C LYS A 115 -0.65 9.99 13.32
N LYS A 116 -0.25 11.23 13.03
CA LYS A 116 -0.96 12.15 12.10
C LYS A 116 -1.01 11.65 10.65
N ASP A 117 -0.05 10.80 10.29
CA ASP A 117 0.10 10.26 8.95
C ASP A 117 -0.57 8.88 8.82
N ARG A 118 -1.25 8.39 9.87
CA ARG A 118 -1.99 7.13 9.88
C ARG A 118 -3.48 7.40 9.64
N ILE A 119 -4.10 6.61 8.77
CA ILE A 119 -5.53 6.58 8.50
C ILE A 119 -6.05 5.24 9.00
N LEU A 120 -7.00 5.26 9.93
CA LEU A 120 -7.66 4.04 10.40
C LEU A 120 -8.67 3.60 9.33
N LEU A 121 -8.45 2.41 8.79
CA LEU A 121 -9.37 1.78 7.85
C LEU A 121 -10.01 0.56 8.51
N SER A 122 -11.17 0.19 7.98
CA SER A 122 -11.88 -0.99 8.44
C SER A 122 -12.53 -1.75 7.30
N THR A 123 -12.51 -3.07 7.38
CA THR A 123 -13.22 -3.92 6.42
C THR A 123 -14.68 -4.07 6.83
N SER A 124 -15.58 -3.95 5.86
CA SER A 124 -16.99 -4.32 5.98
C SER A 124 -17.11 -5.86 5.96
N GLY A 125 -16.65 -6.53 7.01
CA GLY A 125 -16.70 -7.99 7.10
C GLY A 125 -18.12 -8.50 7.29
N THR A 126 -18.52 -9.52 6.52
CA THR A 126 -19.80 -10.25 6.68
C THR A 126 -19.89 -11.05 7.97
N SER A 127 -18.74 -11.35 8.61
CA SER A 127 -18.64 -12.12 9.86
C SER A 127 -18.92 -11.30 11.14
N GLY A 128 -19.48 -10.10 11.02
CA GLY A 128 -19.94 -9.27 12.14
C GLY A 128 -18.85 -8.55 12.95
N ARG A 129 -17.57 -8.98 12.85
CA ARG A 129 -16.43 -8.30 13.51
C ARG A 129 -15.52 -7.61 12.50
N PRO A 130 -15.66 -6.28 12.31
CA PRO A 130 -14.84 -5.54 11.36
C PRO A 130 -13.35 -5.63 11.72
N LEU A 131 -12.52 -5.88 10.71
CA LEU A 131 -11.07 -5.84 10.87
C LEU A 131 -10.63 -4.38 10.79
N ARG A 132 -9.75 -3.95 11.70
CA ARG A 132 -9.17 -2.61 11.70
C ARG A 132 -7.71 -2.70 11.33
N PHE A 133 -7.22 -1.78 10.52
CA PHE A 133 -5.80 -1.66 10.17
C PHE A 133 -5.48 -0.20 9.83
N TYR A 134 -4.21 0.19 9.95
CA TYR A 134 -3.77 1.52 9.54
C TYR A 134 -3.25 1.49 8.10
N SER A 135 -3.61 2.51 7.33
CA SER A 135 -2.91 2.87 6.09
C SER A 135 -2.16 4.18 6.29
N GLU A 136 -1.08 4.39 5.55
CA GLU A 136 -0.38 5.68 5.56
C GLU A 136 -1.11 6.68 4.66
N ARG A 137 -1.24 7.93 5.12
CA ARG A 137 -1.87 9.03 4.35
C ARG A 137 -1.15 9.33 3.05
N ARG A 138 0.17 9.12 2.97
CA ARG A 138 0.95 9.25 1.73
C ARG A 138 0.60 8.17 0.70
N HIS A 139 0.22 6.99 1.18
CA HIS A 139 -0.47 5.96 0.39
C HIS A 139 -1.96 6.29 0.35
N GLU A 140 -2.30 7.50 -0.09
CA GLU A 140 -3.67 7.83 -0.41
C GLU A 140 -4.13 6.80 -1.44
N ALA A 141 -4.99 5.87 -1.01
CA ALA A 141 -5.50 4.77 -1.82
C ALA A 141 -6.12 5.26 -3.13
N TYR A 142 -6.53 6.53 -3.17
CA TYR A 142 -6.93 7.25 -4.37
C TYR A 142 -5.79 7.42 -5.37
N LEU A 143 -4.60 7.90 -4.98
CA LEU A 143 -3.50 8.12 -5.93
C LEU A 143 -2.88 6.81 -6.44
N ASP A 144 -2.76 5.80 -5.57
CA ASP A 144 -2.32 4.46 -5.98
C ASP A 144 -3.37 3.79 -6.86
N GLY A 145 -4.63 3.75 -6.41
CA GLY A 145 -5.74 3.18 -7.16
C GLY A 145 -5.95 3.88 -8.51
N ASP A 146 -5.78 5.19 -8.57
CA ASP A 146 -5.90 5.98 -9.80
C ASP A 146 -4.76 5.66 -10.77
N ALA A 147 -3.53 5.42 -10.32
CA ALA A 147 -2.44 5.05 -11.22
C ALA A 147 -2.69 3.68 -11.88
N TYR A 148 -3.14 2.69 -11.10
CA TYR A 148 -3.51 1.36 -11.62
C TYR A 148 -4.76 1.42 -12.51
N ARG A 149 -5.75 2.24 -12.15
CA ARG A 149 -6.96 2.46 -12.95
C ARG A 149 -6.64 3.19 -14.25
N TRP A 150 -5.76 4.19 -14.22
CA TRP A 150 -5.30 4.91 -15.39
C TRP A 150 -4.54 3.99 -16.35
N ARG A 151 -3.74 3.05 -15.83
CA ARG A 151 -3.16 1.96 -16.62
C ARG A 151 -4.24 1.09 -17.27
N HIS A 152 -5.21 0.59 -16.51
CA HIS A 152 -6.28 -0.25 -17.07
C HIS A 152 -7.11 0.46 -18.15
N LEU A 153 -7.36 1.76 -18.01
CA LEU A 153 -8.08 2.56 -19.00
C LEU A 153 -7.24 2.91 -20.24
N ARG A 154 -5.91 2.68 -20.20
CA ARG A 154 -4.99 2.89 -21.33
C ARG A 154 -4.83 1.67 -22.23
N TRP A 155 -5.23 0.48 -21.77
CA TRP A 155 -5.32 -0.72 -22.59
C TRP A 155 -6.60 -0.62 -23.44
N GLY A 156 -6.56 0.24 -24.46
CA GLY A 156 -7.49 0.24 -25.59
C GLY A 156 -7.00 -0.73 -26.66
#